data_AF-A0A947FMA9-F1
#
_entry.id   AF-A0A947FMA9-F1
#
_cell.length_a   1.000
_cell.length_b   1.000
_cell.length_c   1.000
_cell.angle_alpha   90.00
_cell.angle_beta   90.00
_cell.angle_gamma   90.00
#
_symmetry.space_group_name_H-M   'P 1'
#
loop_
_entity.id
_entity.type
_entity.pdbx_description
1 polymer ?
#
loop_
_entity_poly.entity_id
_entity_poly.type
_entity_poly.pdbx_seq_one_letter_code
_entity_poly.pdbx_strand_id
1 'polypeptide(L)'
;MLSDLTTRAVHLLLLVSLVVISTSASSNNDYITELQNQALEKQLWRERVWINLLHYDVNDAEDYDYVSQVDDDRFFNADDGKTDPRAELVETIAAFFRTDLNGNEHPRCRFIARLAWLQQQLSIDESALPVMDCKDFKQWYGMVKADHITMVFPAYHLNSPSSMFGHTLLRMDKKFGNNESEWLSFAVNFGAETNA
;
A
#
# COMPACT_ATOMS: atom_id res chain seq x y z
N MET A 1 -29.47 43.06 -44.35
CA MET A 1 -30.06 42.88 -43.00
C MET A 1 -30.26 41.41 -42.62
N LEU A 2 -30.44 40.47 -43.56
CA LEU A 2 -30.54 39.02 -43.27
C LEU A 2 -29.18 38.29 -43.26
N SER A 3 -28.12 38.84 -43.87
CA SER A 3 -26.77 38.25 -43.95
C SER A 3 -25.91 38.43 -42.68
N ASP A 4 -26.19 39.45 -41.87
CA ASP A 4 -25.45 39.71 -40.62
C ASP A 4 -25.92 38.83 -39.45
N LEU A 5 -27.19 38.40 -39.47
CA LEU A 5 -27.76 37.55 -38.43
C LEU A 5 -27.24 36.11 -38.51
N THR A 6 -27.05 35.58 -39.72
CA THR A 6 -26.55 34.21 -39.94
C THR A 6 -25.08 34.10 -39.55
N THR A 7 -24.27 35.11 -39.87
CA THR A 7 -22.83 35.12 -39.55
C THR A 7 -22.59 35.25 -38.04
N ARG A 8 -23.40 36.05 -37.32
CA ARG A 8 -23.35 36.14 -35.85
C ARG A 8 -23.82 34.87 -35.15
N ALA A 9 -24.84 34.18 -35.68
CA ALA A 9 -25.32 32.92 -35.13
C ALA A 9 -24.29 31.79 -35.30
N VAL A 10 -23.59 31.73 -36.44
CA VAL A 10 -22.53 30.73 -36.68
C VAL A 10 -21.31 30.96 -35.77
N HIS A 11 -20.91 32.21 -35.53
CA HIS A 11 -19.83 32.52 -34.57
C HIS A 11 -20.22 32.24 -33.10
N LEU A 12 -21.49 32.45 -32.73
CA LEU A 12 -21.98 32.13 -31.38
C LEU A 12 -22.07 30.61 -31.17
N LEU A 13 -22.46 29.84 -32.19
CA LEU A 13 -22.46 28.38 -32.17
C LEU A 13 -21.03 27.79 -32.13
N LEU A 14 -20.06 28.40 -32.82
CA LEU A 14 -18.64 28.00 -32.77
C LEU A 14 -17.95 28.32 -31.44
N LEU A 15 -18.36 29.37 -30.74
CA LEU A 15 -17.85 29.71 -29.41
C LEU A 15 -18.42 28.83 -28.29
N VAL A 16 -19.66 28.34 -28.45
CA VAL A 16 -20.28 27.42 -27.47
C VAL A 16 -19.76 25.99 -27.61
N SER A 17 -19.28 25.58 -28.79
CA SER A 17 -18.67 24.26 -29.00
C SER A 17 -17.26 24.09 -28.43
N LEU A 18 -16.58 25.18 -28.00
CA LEU A 18 -15.20 25.11 -27.54
C LEU A 18 -15.04 24.90 -26.01
N VAL A 19 -16.14 24.86 -25.25
CA VAL A 19 -16.10 24.80 -23.77
C VAL A 19 -16.32 23.36 -23.23
N VAL A 20 -16.60 22.38 -24.09
CA VAL A 20 -16.88 21.00 -23.65
C VAL A 20 -15.66 20.09 -23.86
N ILE A 21 -14.52 20.43 -23.26
CA ILE A 21 -13.40 19.49 -23.16
C ILE A 21 -12.77 19.64 -21.77
N SER A 22 -12.83 18.55 -20.99
CA SER A 22 -12.12 18.27 -19.71
C SER A 22 -13.01 18.21 -18.45
N THR A 23 -13.82 17.14 -18.30
CA THR A 23 -14.48 16.83 -17.01
C THR A 23 -14.04 15.52 -16.36
N SER A 24 -13.16 14.73 -16.98
CA SER A 24 -12.78 13.40 -16.47
C SER A 24 -11.63 13.40 -15.45
N ALA A 25 -10.78 14.44 -15.39
CA ALA A 25 -9.67 14.49 -14.43
C ALA A 25 -10.06 15.07 -13.06
N SER A 26 -11.08 15.94 -13.00
CA SER A 26 -11.53 16.57 -11.75
C SER A 26 -12.10 15.54 -10.77
N SER A 27 -12.87 14.57 -11.27
CA SER A 27 -13.58 13.61 -10.42
C SER A 27 -12.66 12.69 -9.61
N ASN A 28 -11.52 12.29 -10.17
CA ASN A 28 -10.60 11.39 -9.46
C ASN A 28 -9.86 12.11 -8.34
N ASN A 29 -9.46 13.36 -8.54
CA ASN A 29 -8.79 14.13 -7.48
C ASN A 29 -9.75 14.43 -6.32
N ASP A 30 -11.01 14.74 -6.63
CA ASP A 30 -12.05 14.95 -5.62
C ASP A 30 -12.29 13.68 -4.81
N TYR A 31 -12.32 12.50 -5.46
CA TYR A 31 -12.48 11.22 -4.79
C TYR A 31 -11.29 10.86 -3.87
N ILE A 32 -10.05 11.07 -4.34
CA ILE A 32 -8.85 10.85 -3.53
C ILE A 32 -8.87 11.75 -2.30
N THR A 33 -9.21 13.03 -2.48
CA THR A 33 -9.29 14.02 -1.40
C THR A 33 -10.34 13.61 -0.36
N GLU A 34 -11.49 13.12 -0.80
CA GLU A 34 -12.54 12.59 0.08
C GLU A 34 -12.03 11.41 0.91
N LEU A 35 -11.37 10.43 0.30
CA LEU A 35 -10.78 9.29 1.00
C LEU A 35 -9.73 9.72 2.03
N GLN A 36 -8.86 10.67 1.67
CA GLN A 36 -7.86 11.23 2.58
C GLN A 36 -8.52 11.92 3.78
N ASN A 37 -9.54 12.75 3.55
CA ASN A 37 -10.27 13.43 4.61
C ASN A 37 -10.94 12.43 5.56
N GLN A 38 -11.61 11.40 5.03
CA GLN A 38 -12.20 10.34 5.85
C GLN A 38 -11.14 9.60 6.67
N ALA A 39 -9.98 9.30 6.08
CA ALA A 39 -8.89 8.62 6.78
C ALA A 39 -8.32 9.47 7.92
N LEU A 40 -8.21 10.79 7.72
CA LEU A 40 -7.78 11.74 8.73
C LEU A 40 -8.81 11.93 9.85
N GLU A 41 -10.10 12.03 9.51
CA GLU A 41 -11.20 12.13 10.47
C GLU A 41 -11.27 10.89 11.38
N LYS A 42 -11.14 9.71 10.79
CA LYS A 42 -11.05 8.43 11.51
C LYS A 42 -9.73 8.24 12.27
N GLN A 43 -8.76 9.14 12.09
CA GLN A 43 -7.42 9.04 12.66
C GLN A 43 -6.73 7.69 12.36
N LEU A 44 -6.91 7.16 11.15
CA LEU A 44 -6.37 5.85 10.76
C LEU A 44 -4.85 5.75 10.91
N TRP A 45 -4.15 6.89 10.89
CA TRP A 45 -2.70 6.94 11.08
C TRP A 45 -2.25 6.60 12.50
N ARG A 46 -3.16 6.61 13.48
CA ARG A 46 -2.92 6.16 14.86
C ARG A 46 -3.31 4.70 15.09
N GLU A 47 -4.02 4.07 14.15
CA GLU A 47 -4.50 2.71 14.30
C GLU A 47 -3.34 1.73 14.37
N ARG A 48 -3.40 0.79 15.31
CA ARG A 48 -2.32 -0.17 15.55
C ARG A 48 -1.96 -0.97 14.29
N VAL A 49 -2.94 -1.26 13.43
CA VAL A 49 -2.69 -1.97 12.17
C VAL A 49 -1.82 -1.14 11.24
N TRP A 50 -2.09 0.17 11.11
CA TRP A 50 -1.28 1.07 10.31
C TRP A 50 0.14 1.17 10.86
N ILE A 51 0.27 1.42 12.17
CA ILE A 51 1.56 1.49 12.85
C ILE A 51 2.41 0.23 12.60
N ASN A 52 1.80 -0.96 12.69
CA ASN A 52 2.47 -2.23 12.45
C ASN A 52 2.84 -2.46 10.97
N LEU A 53 1.96 -2.10 10.02
CA LEU A 53 2.23 -2.24 8.58
C LEU A 53 3.43 -1.41 8.11
N LEU A 54 3.82 -0.40 8.89
CA LEU A 54 4.95 0.48 8.62
C LEU A 54 6.11 0.32 9.60
N HIS A 55 6.02 -0.62 10.54
CA HIS A 55 7.06 -0.91 11.51
C HIS A 55 7.50 0.32 12.33
N TYR A 56 6.56 1.20 12.68
CA TYR A 56 6.84 2.30 13.60
C TYR A 56 7.09 1.78 15.00
N ASP A 57 8.16 2.27 15.61
CA ASP A 57 8.29 2.26 17.06
C ASP A 57 7.42 3.38 17.63
N VAL A 58 6.77 3.09 18.74
CA VAL A 58 5.94 4.06 19.47
C VAL A 58 6.55 4.17 20.84
N ASN A 59 7.28 5.26 21.08
CA ASN A 59 7.74 5.57 22.42
C ASN A 59 6.51 5.89 23.27
N ASP A 60 6.34 5.20 24.42
CA ASP A 60 5.24 5.39 25.39
C ASP A 60 5.21 6.78 26.05
N ALA A 61 6.00 7.74 25.56
CA ALA A 61 5.93 9.12 25.99
C ALA A 61 4.63 9.76 25.46
N GLU A 62 4.06 10.69 26.24
CA GLU A 62 2.80 11.38 25.91
C GLU A 62 2.83 12.11 24.54
N ASP A 63 4.02 12.38 24.02
CA ASP A 63 4.28 12.74 22.62
C ASP A 63 4.63 11.47 21.82
N TYR A 64 3.68 11.00 21.01
CA TYR A 64 3.88 9.89 20.07
C TYR A 64 4.94 10.27 19.02
N ASP A 65 6.22 10.06 19.36
CA ASP A 65 7.33 10.16 18.42
C ASP A 65 7.38 8.85 17.63
N TYR A 66 6.88 8.91 16.39
CA TYR A 66 6.84 7.77 15.50
C TYR A 66 8.14 7.73 14.69
N VAL A 67 8.85 6.61 14.76
CA VAL A 67 10.00 6.36 13.88
C VAL A 67 9.92 4.94 13.34
N SER A 68 9.82 4.81 12.02
CA SER A 68 9.83 3.51 11.37
C SER A 68 11.23 2.89 11.45
N GLN A 69 11.27 1.60 11.77
CA GLN A 69 12.49 0.80 11.79
C GLN A 69 12.98 0.42 10.38
N VAL A 70 12.26 0.83 9.32
CA VAL A 70 12.67 0.59 7.93
C VAL A 70 13.62 1.70 7.47
N ASP A 71 14.79 1.31 6.97
CA ASP A 71 15.82 2.24 6.49
C ASP A 71 15.79 2.50 4.99
N ASP A 72 15.02 1.72 4.22
CA ASP A 72 14.89 1.92 2.78
C ASP A 72 13.86 3.02 2.47
N ASP A 73 14.32 4.17 1.99
CA ASP A 73 13.45 5.30 1.60
C ASP A 73 12.36 4.90 0.59
N ARG A 74 12.61 3.88 -0.24
CA ARG A 74 11.63 3.39 -1.22
C ARG A 74 10.42 2.73 -0.56
N PHE A 75 10.47 2.43 0.74
CA PHE A 75 9.36 1.84 1.50
C PHE A 75 8.23 2.84 1.81
N PHE A 76 8.54 4.14 1.77
CA PHE A 76 7.59 5.21 2.05
C PHE A 76 7.09 5.83 0.73
N ASN A 77 5.85 6.31 0.74
CA ASN A 77 5.26 7.09 -0.34
C ASN A 77 5.41 8.60 -0.08
N ALA A 78 5.41 9.02 1.18
CA ALA A 78 5.71 10.38 1.62
C ALA A 78 7.21 10.55 1.91
N ASP A 79 7.74 11.74 1.60
CA ASP A 79 9.14 12.09 1.85
C ASP A 79 9.49 12.06 3.36
N ASP A 80 8.55 12.45 4.22
CA ASP A 80 8.66 12.40 5.68
C ASP A 80 7.97 11.16 6.29
N GLY A 81 7.62 10.18 5.45
CA GLY A 81 6.88 8.99 5.88
C GLY A 81 7.60 8.17 6.93
N LYS A 82 8.94 8.23 7.03
CA LYS A 82 9.69 7.53 8.08
C LYS A 82 9.31 7.99 9.49
N THR A 83 8.89 9.25 9.64
CA THR A 83 8.61 9.88 10.94
C THR A 83 7.20 10.45 11.07
N ASP A 84 6.46 10.55 9.97
CA ASP A 84 5.08 11.02 9.97
C ASP A 84 4.12 9.95 9.42
N PRO A 85 3.49 9.12 10.28
CA PRO A 85 2.50 8.12 9.85
C PRO A 85 1.26 8.75 9.23
N ARG A 86 0.96 10.02 9.53
CA ARG A 86 -0.18 10.73 8.97
C ARG A 86 0.12 11.17 7.54
N ALA A 87 1.30 11.75 7.29
CA ALA A 87 1.72 12.10 5.94
C ALA A 87 1.81 10.85 5.05
N GLU A 88 2.41 9.78 5.55
CA GLU A 88 2.52 8.50 4.82
C GLU A 88 1.15 7.90 4.50
N LEU A 89 0.16 8.02 5.39
CA LEU A 89 -1.20 7.57 5.14
C LEU A 89 -1.84 8.32 3.97
N VAL A 90 -1.74 9.65 4.00
CA VAL A 90 -2.32 10.53 2.98
C VAL A 90 -1.69 10.27 1.61
N GLU A 91 -0.36 10.18 1.54
CA GLU A 91 0.36 9.89 0.31
C GLU A 91 0.14 8.46 -0.16
N THR A 92 0.05 7.48 0.74
CA THR A 92 -0.28 6.08 0.37
C THR A 92 -1.64 6.00 -0.33
N ILE A 93 -2.66 6.72 0.17
CA ILE A 93 -3.98 6.75 -0.46
C ILE A 93 -3.86 7.30 -1.89
N ALA A 94 -3.21 8.45 -2.08
CA ALA A 94 -3.02 9.04 -3.41
C ALA A 94 -2.20 8.13 -4.34
N ALA A 95 -1.16 7.51 -3.81
CA ALA A 95 -0.24 6.64 -4.55
C ALA A 95 -0.95 5.45 -5.20
N PHE A 96 -2.04 4.94 -4.60
CA PHE A 96 -2.83 3.86 -5.21
C PHE A 96 -3.60 4.23 -6.47
N PHE A 97 -3.83 5.53 -6.72
CA PHE A 97 -4.54 6.04 -7.89
C PHE A 97 -3.61 6.60 -8.98
N ARG A 98 -2.29 6.50 -8.79
CA ARG A 98 -1.30 6.91 -9.79
C ARG A 98 -1.48 6.12 -11.08
N THR A 99 -1.25 6.77 -12.21
CA THR A 99 -1.39 6.16 -13.55
C THR A 99 -0.09 6.20 -14.35
N ASP A 100 0.95 6.82 -13.79
CA ASP A 100 2.27 6.96 -14.38
C ASP A 100 3.20 5.77 -14.07
N LEU A 101 2.84 4.95 -13.08
CA LEU A 101 3.52 3.70 -12.74
C LEU A 101 2.71 2.49 -13.22
N ASN A 102 3.38 1.36 -13.48
CA ASN A 102 2.73 0.14 -13.94
C ASN A 102 3.41 -1.11 -13.37
N GLY A 103 2.65 -2.21 -13.28
CA GLY A 103 3.18 -3.52 -12.89
C GLY A 103 3.68 -3.54 -11.44
N ASN A 104 4.74 -4.31 -11.18
CA ASN A 104 5.21 -4.60 -9.82
C ASN A 104 5.66 -3.37 -9.03
N GLU A 105 6.10 -2.31 -9.71
CA GLU A 105 6.54 -1.06 -9.07
C GLU A 105 5.38 -0.17 -8.61
N HIS A 106 4.16 -0.45 -9.11
CA HIS A 106 2.99 0.32 -8.72
C HIS A 106 2.72 0.14 -7.20
N PRO A 107 2.37 1.20 -6.46
CA PRO A 107 2.08 1.13 -5.02
C PRO A 107 1.06 0.05 -4.64
N ARG A 108 0.04 -0.17 -5.50
CA ARG A 108 -0.93 -1.28 -5.35
C ARG A 108 -0.28 -2.67 -5.30
N CYS A 109 0.83 -2.88 -5.99
CA CYS A 109 1.56 -4.16 -6.03
C CYS A 109 2.65 -4.25 -4.97
N ARG A 110 3.27 -3.12 -4.61
CA ARG A 110 4.29 -3.05 -3.55
C ARG A 110 3.67 -3.16 -2.15
N PHE A 111 2.50 -2.55 -1.94
CA PHE A 111 1.87 -2.39 -0.62
C PHE A 111 0.49 -3.02 -0.54
N ILE A 112 0.39 -4.28 -0.95
CA ILE A 112 -0.89 -5.03 -1.03
C ILE A 112 -1.62 -5.08 0.31
N ALA A 113 -0.90 -5.29 1.42
CA ALA A 113 -1.50 -5.31 2.75
C ALA A 113 -2.03 -3.93 3.18
N ARG A 114 -1.33 -2.84 2.84
CA ARG A 114 -1.80 -1.47 3.09
C ARG A 114 -3.07 -1.18 2.30
N LEU A 115 -3.09 -1.53 1.01
CA LEU A 115 -4.28 -1.38 0.16
C LEU A 115 -5.46 -2.17 0.73
N ALA A 116 -5.28 -3.47 1.00
CA ALA A 116 -6.34 -4.33 1.51
C ALA A 116 -6.96 -3.79 2.82
N TRP A 117 -6.12 -3.29 3.73
CA TRP A 117 -6.60 -2.67 4.96
C TRP A 117 -7.35 -1.36 4.71
N LEU A 118 -6.82 -0.46 3.88
CA LEU A 118 -7.47 0.82 3.57
C LEU A 118 -8.79 0.65 2.83
N GLN A 119 -8.89 -0.35 1.94
CA GLN A 119 -10.16 -0.72 1.30
C GLN A 119 -11.22 -1.10 2.33
N GLN A 120 -10.85 -1.82 3.39
CA GLN A 120 -11.77 -2.17 4.47
C GLN A 120 -12.17 -0.95 5.32
N GLN A 121 -11.23 -0.04 5.61
CA GLN A 121 -11.51 1.12 6.47
C GLN A 121 -12.30 2.23 5.77
N LEU A 122 -12.08 2.42 4.47
CA LEU A 122 -12.59 3.56 3.70
C LEU A 122 -13.62 3.16 2.64
N SER A 123 -13.90 1.86 2.48
CA SER A 123 -14.81 1.36 1.43
C SER A 123 -14.41 1.85 0.03
N ILE A 124 -13.11 1.81 -0.27
CA ILE A 124 -12.57 2.29 -1.55
C ILE A 124 -13.20 1.50 -2.71
N ASP A 125 -13.70 2.22 -3.70
CA ASP A 125 -14.25 1.64 -4.92
C ASP A 125 -13.12 1.07 -5.78
N GLU A 126 -13.10 -0.25 -5.90
CA GLU A 126 -12.12 -0.98 -6.72
C GLU A 126 -12.16 -0.55 -8.19
N SER A 127 -13.32 -0.11 -8.71
CA SER A 127 -13.45 0.34 -10.09
C SER A 127 -12.81 1.71 -10.36
N ALA A 128 -12.57 2.49 -9.29
CA ALA A 128 -11.85 3.76 -9.37
C ALA A 128 -10.31 3.56 -9.36
N LEU A 129 -9.83 2.38 -8.98
CA LEU A 129 -8.41 2.07 -8.95
C LEU A 129 -7.89 1.65 -10.34
N PRO A 130 -6.67 2.06 -10.73
CA PRO A 130 -6.09 1.72 -12.03
C PRO A 130 -5.78 0.22 -12.11
N VAL A 131 -6.24 -0.48 -13.15
CA VAL A 131 -6.06 -1.94 -13.28
C VAL A 131 -4.57 -2.31 -13.31
N MET A 132 -4.12 -3.08 -12.32
CA MET A 132 -2.72 -3.50 -12.18
C MET A 132 -2.57 -5.02 -12.21
N ASP A 133 -1.56 -5.50 -12.92
CA ASP A 133 -1.15 -6.91 -12.92
C ASP A 133 0.10 -7.10 -12.04
N CYS A 134 -0.11 -7.41 -10.76
CA CYS A 134 0.97 -7.65 -9.78
C CYS A 134 1.56 -9.06 -9.96
N LYS A 135 2.29 -9.27 -11.05
CA LYS A 135 2.80 -10.59 -11.47
C LYS A 135 3.68 -11.24 -10.42
N ASP A 136 4.63 -10.49 -9.84
CA ASP A 136 5.59 -11.06 -8.89
C ASP A 136 4.89 -11.49 -7.61
N PHE A 137 3.97 -10.66 -7.11
CA PHE A 137 3.14 -11.03 -5.97
C PHE A 137 2.31 -12.28 -6.27
N LYS A 138 1.58 -12.32 -7.39
CA LYS A 138 0.74 -13.48 -7.74
C LYS A 138 1.55 -14.76 -7.89
N GLN A 139 2.74 -14.67 -8.49
CA GLN A 139 3.66 -15.80 -8.59
C GLN A 139 4.12 -16.25 -7.21
N TRP A 140 4.63 -15.33 -6.39
CA TRP A 140 5.09 -15.62 -5.03
C TRP A 140 3.97 -16.21 -4.16
N TYR A 141 2.81 -15.57 -4.11
CA TYR A 141 1.65 -16.00 -3.34
C TYR A 141 1.16 -17.39 -3.80
N GLY A 142 1.19 -17.65 -5.11
CA GLY A 142 0.88 -18.93 -5.71
C GLY A 142 1.91 -20.04 -5.46
N MET A 143 3.17 -19.71 -5.14
CA MET A 143 4.17 -20.68 -4.70
C MET A 143 4.01 -21.00 -3.21
N VAL A 144 3.81 -19.97 -2.38
CA VAL A 144 3.69 -20.10 -0.93
C VAL A 144 2.44 -20.90 -0.56
N LYS A 145 1.25 -20.52 -1.05
CA LYS A 145 -0.04 -21.20 -0.79
C LYS A 145 -0.25 -21.58 0.70
N ALA A 146 0.10 -20.66 1.60
CA ALA A 146 -0.02 -20.89 3.03
C ALA A 146 -1.49 -21.09 3.41
N ASP A 147 -1.75 -22.14 4.17
CA ASP A 147 -3.02 -22.46 4.81
C ASP A 147 -2.91 -22.29 6.34
N HIS A 148 -1.72 -22.53 6.89
CA HIS A 148 -1.42 -22.30 8.30
C HIS A 148 -0.01 -21.71 8.50
N ILE A 149 0.16 -21.02 9.64
CA ILE A 149 1.44 -20.45 10.07
C ILE A 149 1.89 -21.17 11.33
N THR A 150 3.10 -21.73 11.30
CA THR A 150 3.72 -22.42 12.43
C THR A 150 4.89 -21.59 12.94
N MET A 151 4.87 -21.25 14.23
CA MET A 151 6.01 -20.61 14.88
C MET A 151 6.96 -21.68 15.40
N VAL A 152 8.17 -21.73 14.83
CA VAL A 152 9.19 -22.74 15.17
C VAL A 152 10.27 -22.09 16.02
N PHE A 153 10.56 -22.72 17.16
CA PHE A 153 11.62 -22.35 18.10
C PHE A 153 12.59 -23.52 18.31
N PRO A 154 13.60 -23.68 17.45
CA PRO A 154 14.73 -24.57 17.66
C PRO A 154 15.52 -24.07 18.87
N ALA A 155 15.25 -24.66 20.03
CA ALA A 155 15.97 -24.34 21.25
C ALA A 155 17.39 -24.89 21.19
N TYR A 156 18.35 -24.09 20.69
CA TYR A 156 19.77 -24.35 20.93
C TYR A 156 20.49 -23.07 21.35
N HIS A 157 21.07 -23.12 22.55
CA HIS A 157 21.86 -22.07 23.19
C HIS A 157 21.16 -20.70 23.36
N LEU A 158 20.37 -20.56 24.43
CA LEU A 158 19.81 -19.28 24.93
C LEU A 158 20.88 -18.22 25.28
N ASN A 159 22.16 -18.61 25.33
CA ASN A 159 23.25 -17.77 25.79
C ASN A 159 23.84 -16.85 24.71
N SER A 160 23.27 -16.79 23.51
CA SER A 160 23.62 -15.76 22.52
C SER A 160 22.38 -15.23 21.77
N PRO A 161 22.15 -13.90 21.72
CA PRO A 161 21.01 -13.30 21.01
C PRO A 161 20.93 -13.68 19.53
N SER A 162 22.07 -13.73 18.83
CA SER A 162 22.13 -14.12 17.41
C SER A 162 21.65 -15.56 17.17
N SER A 163 21.92 -16.48 18.10
CA SER A 163 21.38 -17.85 18.06
C SER A 163 19.88 -17.87 18.40
N MET A 164 19.46 -17.14 19.44
CA MET A 164 18.07 -17.14 19.88
C MET A 164 17.10 -16.61 18.79
N PHE A 165 17.45 -15.51 18.13
CA PHE A 165 16.63 -14.92 17.06
C PHE A 165 16.81 -15.64 15.72
N GLY A 166 18.02 -16.10 15.39
CA GLY A 166 18.28 -16.82 14.13
C GLY A 166 17.59 -18.19 14.04
N HIS A 167 17.23 -18.76 15.19
CA HIS A 167 16.46 -20.01 15.24
C HIS A 167 14.95 -19.77 15.26
N THR A 168 14.45 -18.60 15.68
CA THR A 168 13.00 -18.35 15.65
C THR A 168 12.54 -18.03 14.23
N LEU A 169 11.64 -18.84 13.68
CA LEU A 169 11.10 -18.63 12.34
C LEU A 169 9.60 -18.94 12.27
N LEU A 170 8.91 -18.22 11.39
CA LEU A 170 7.54 -18.50 10.99
C LEU A 170 7.57 -19.35 9.73
N ARG A 171 7.12 -20.60 9.84
CA ARG A 171 6.94 -21.50 8.70
C ARG A 171 5.52 -21.33 8.15
N MET A 172 5.43 -21.15 6.85
CA MET A 172 4.19 -20.99 6.09
C MET A 172 3.86 -22.30 5.41
N ASP A 173 2.89 -23.00 5.96
CA ASP A 173 2.59 -24.38 5.61
C ASP A 173 1.36 -24.48 4.72
N LYS A 174 1.42 -25.36 3.72
CA LYS A 174 0.29 -25.65 2.83
C LYS A 174 -0.71 -26.57 3.51
N LYS A 175 -1.94 -26.60 3.00
CA LYS A 175 -2.99 -27.50 3.50
C LYS A 175 -2.52 -28.96 3.59
N PHE A 176 -2.77 -29.60 4.72
CA PHE A 176 -2.41 -31.00 4.96
C PHE A 176 -3.04 -31.93 3.89
N GLY A 177 -2.26 -32.91 3.42
CA GLY A 177 -2.72 -33.94 2.47
C GLY A 177 -2.36 -33.73 0.99
N ASN A 178 -1.66 -32.64 0.64
CA ASN A 178 -1.27 -32.35 -0.74
C ASN A 178 -0.04 -33.15 -1.26
N ASN A 179 0.40 -34.21 -0.57
CA ASN A 179 1.66 -34.95 -0.83
C ASN A 179 2.95 -34.10 -0.88
N GLU A 180 2.87 -32.81 -0.60
CA GLU A 180 4.02 -31.93 -0.48
C GLU A 180 4.58 -31.99 0.93
N SER A 181 5.90 -32.04 1.04
CA SER A 181 6.59 -32.19 2.31
C SER A 181 6.62 -30.86 3.07
N GLU A 182 6.28 -30.89 4.36
CA GLU A 182 6.48 -29.74 5.28
C GLU A 182 7.94 -29.25 5.32
N TRP A 183 8.90 -30.11 4.98
CA TRP A 183 10.32 -29.75 4.89
C TRP A 183 10.63 -28.75 3.78
N LEU A 184 9.71 -28.59 2.82
CA LEU A 184 9.83 -27.66 1.69
C LEU A 184 8.92 -26.44 1.84
N SER A 185 8.29 -26.26 3.01
CA SER A 185 7.50 -25.07 3.33
C SER A 185 8.36 -23.81 3.30
N PHE A 186 7.78 -22.69 2.89
CA PHE A 186 8.43 -21.40 3.00
C PHE A 186 8.59 -21.01 4.47
N ALA A 187 9.66 -20.30 4.80
CA ALA A 187 9.90 -19.79 6.14
C ALA A 187 10.33 -18.32 6.09
N VAL A 188 9.93 -17.57 7.11
CA VAL A 188 10.36 -16.20 7.36
C VAL A 188 11.08 -16.19 8.70
N ASN A 189 12.31 -15.68 8.73
CA ASN A 189 13.09 -15.50 9.94
C ASN A 189 13.64 -14.08 10.01
N PHE A 190 14.22 -13.74 11.16
CA PHE A 190 15.01 -12.52 11.31
C PHE A 190 16.49 -12.85 11.08
N GLY A 191 17.16 -12.06 10.25
CA GLY A 191 18.58 -12.22 9.92
C GLY A 191 19.34 -10.90 10.07
N ALA A 192 20.63 -10.99 10.40
CA ALA A 192 21.52 -9.84 10.42
C ALA A 192 22.61 -10.06 9.36
N GLU A 193 22.77 -9.10 8.45
CA GLU A 193 23.88 -9.07 7.50
C GLU A 193 24.97 -8.17 8.07
N THR A 194 26.16 -8.71 8.33
CA THR A 194 27.23 -7.98 9.03
C THR A 194 28.13 -7.17 8.10
N ASN A 195 27.87 -7.16 6.79
CA ASN A 195 28.71 -6.54 5.76
C ASN A 195 27.88 -5.80 4.68
N ALA A 196 27.07 -4.83 5.09
CA ALA A 196 26.42 -3.89 4.18
C ALA A 196 27.30 -2.65 3.93
#